data_AF-A0A382BVK0-F1
#
_entry.id   AF-A0A382BVK0-F1
#
_cell.length_a   1.000
_cell.length_b   1.000
_cell.length_c   1.000
_cell.angle_alpha   90.00
_cell.angle_beta   90.00
_cell.angle_gamma   90.00
#
_symmetry.space_group_name_H-M   'P 1'
#
loop_
_entity.id
_entity.type
_entity.pdbx_description
1 polymer ?
#
loop_
_entity_poly.entity_id
_entity_poly.type
_entity_poly.pdbx_seq_one_letter_code
_entity_poly.pdbx_strand_id
1 'polypeptide(L)'
;MLPVINEFCVKQAIKTGIGLKAQINKRSVFDRKNYFYADLPQGYQISQFKHPIVGEGTVVLDMPNGQKEVGIERLHLEQDAGKSIHDIDPQNTMVDLNRSGVALMEIVSKPDLRSPDEVNVYIKKLRS
;
A
#
# COMPACT_ATOMS: atom_id res chain seq x y z
N MET A 1 -0.46 0.20 24.93
CA MET A 1 0.72 -0.12 24.10
C MET A 1 0.94 1.03 23.13
N LEU A 2 2.20 1.42 22.88
CA LEU A 2 2.54 2.47 21.91
C LEU A 2 3.26 1.83 20.70
N PRO A 3 3.00 2.31 19.47
CA PRO A 3 3.66 1.77 18.28
C PRO A 3 5.13 2.18 18.23
N VAL A 4 5.98 1.26 17.80
CA VAL A 4 7.39 1.52 17.48
C VAL A 4 7.60 1.15 16.01
N ILE A 5 8.19 2.06 15.24
CA ILE A 5 8.36 1.87 13.80
C ILE A 5 9.41 0.80 13.50
N ASN A 6 9.15 -0.02 12.48
CA ASN A 6 10.11 -1.01 11.98
C ASN A 6 11.03 -0.39 10.92
N GLU A 7 12.32 -0.30 11.23
CA GLU A 7 13.34 0.27 10.33
C GLU A 7 13.44 -0.47 8.99
N PHE A 8 13.26 -1.79 8.97
CA PHE A 8 13.31 -2.58 7.75
C PHE A 8 12.19 -2.20 6.78
N CYS A 9 10.96 -2.00 7.28
CA CYS A 9 9.83 -1.59 6.45
C CYS A 9 10.04 -0.22 5.81
N VAL A 10 10.64 0.72 6.54
CA VAL A 10 11.03 2.04 6.01
C VAL A 10 12.06 1.91 4.89
N LYS A 11 13.11 1.08 5.10
CA LYS A 11 14.12 0.82 4.07
C LYS A 11 13.52 0.22 2.80
N GLN A 12 12.59 -0.74 2.94
CA GLN A 12 11.90 -1.33 1.78
C GLN A 12 11.05 -0.30 1.04
N ALA A 13 10.28 0.55 1.74
CA ALA A 13 9.49 1.60 1.10
C ALA A 13 10.34 2.58 0.29
N ILE A 14 11.49 3.01 0.84
CA ILE A 14 12.44 3.87 0.12
C ILE A 14 13.01 3.15 -1.11
N LYS A 15 13.42 1.88 -0.95
CA LYS A 15 13.96 1.07 -2.05
C LYS A 15 12.94 0.92 -3.18
N THR A 16 11.68 0.64 -2.85
CA THR A 16 10.58 0.58 -3.81
C THR A 16 10.38 1.93 -4.50
N GLY A 17 10.38 3.04 -3.74
CA GLY A 17 10.28 4.38 -4.31
C GLY A 17 11.38 4.70 -5.34
N ILE A 18 12.63 4.30 -5.06
CA ILE A 18 13.74 4.44 -6.02
C ILE A 18 13.47 3.61 -7.28
N GLY A 19 12.99 2.36 -7.13
CA GLY A 19 12.61 1.50 -8.25
C GLY A 19 11.48 2.08 -9.12
N LEU A 20 10.55 2.80 -8.49
CA LEU A 20 9.46 3.54 -9.16
C LEU A 20 9.91 4.89 -9.74
N LYS A 21 11.21 5.20 -9.73
CA LYS A 21 11.77 6.51 -10.12
C LYS A 21 11.04 7.68 -9.42
N ALA A 22 10.62 7.46 -8.18
CA ALA A 22 9.77 8.39 -7.45
C ALA A 22 10.57 9.34 -6.56
N GLN A 23 9.98 10.48 -6.23
CA GLN A 23 10.53 11.41 -5.25
C GLN A 23 10.48 10.81 -3.83
N ILE A 24 11.64 10.64 -3.20
CA ILE A 24 11.73 10.25 -1.78
C ILE A 24 11.58 11.49 -0.90
N ASN A 25 10.58 11.51 -0.02
CA ASN A 25 10.34 12.65 0.84
C ASN A 25 11.26 12.62 2.06
N LYS A 26 11.99 13.73 2.30
CA LYS A 26 12.88 13.88 3.46
C LYS A 26 12.14 14.00 4.80
N ARG A 27 10.84 14.30 4.75
CA ARG A 27 9.93 14.34 5.89
C ARG A 27 8.68 13.55 5.55
N SER A 28 8.31 12.65 6.45
CA SER A 28 7.11 11.84 6.38
C SER A 28 6.46 11.78 7.76
N VAL A 29 5.13 11.65 7.81
CA VAL A 29 4.34 11.64 9.05
C VAL A 29 3.37 10.47 9.00
N PHE A 30 3.28 9.73 10.11
CA PHE A 30 2.22 8.74 10.30
C PHE A 30 0.98 9.39 10.88
N ASP A 31 -0.16 9.03 10.30
CA ASP A 31 -1.48 9.52 10.65
C ASP A 31 -2.37 8.35 11.10
N ARG A 32 -3.47 8.68 11.79
CA ARG A 32 -4.48 7.69 12.20
C ARG A 32 -5.69 7.81 11.28
N LYS A 33 -5.98 6.74 10.54
CA LYS A 33 -7.23 6.59 9.78
C LYS A 33 -8.25 5.88 10.67
N ASN A 34 -9.14 6.65 11.29
CA ASN A 34 -10.08 6.15 12.29
C ASN A 34 -11.31 5.52 11.63
N TYR A 35 -11.59 4.26 11.94
CA TYR A 35 -12.82 3.55 11.56
C TYR A 35 -12.99 2.31 12.43
N PHE A 36 -14.23 1.87 12.62
CA PHE A 36 -14.55 0.71 13.44
C PHE A 36 -14.80 -0.50 12.57
N TYR A 37 -14.03 -1.57 12.80
CA TYR A 37 -14.30 -2.89 12.25
C TYR A 37 -13.67 -3.97 13.14
N ALA A 38 -14.25 -5.18 13.14
CA ALA A 38 -13.91 -6.21 14.12
C ALA A 38 -12.46 -6.71 14.03
N ASP A 39 -11.87 -6.70 12.82
CA ASP A 39 -10.49 -7.11 12.57
C ASP A 39 -9.45 -5.98 12.77
N LEU A 40 -9.87 -4.81 13.23
CA LEU A 40 -9.02 -3.67 13.53
C LEU A 40 -9.08 -3.31 15.03
N PRO A 41 -8.27 -3.96 15.88
CA PRO A 41 -8.42 -3.87 17.34
C PRO A 41 -8.15 -2.46 17.91
N GLN A 42 -7.42 -1.61 17.19
CA GLN A 42 -7.08 -0.26 17.65
C GLN A 42 -8.19 0.77 17.39
N GLY A 43 -9.20 0.46 16.56
CA GLY A 43 -10.21 1.43 16.11
C GLY A 43 -9.65 2.52 15.17
N TYR A 44 -8.39 2.38 14.76
CA TYR A 44 -7.73 3.18 13.74
C TYR A 44 -6.60 2.39 13.10
N GLN A 45 -6.34 2.67 11.83
CA GLN A 45 -5.19 2.15 11.09
C GLN A 45 -4.09 3.21 11.13
N ILE A 46 -2.87 2.83 11.51
CA ILE A 46 -1.71 3.70 11.31
C ILE A 46 -1.36 3.66 9.82
N SER A 47 -1.43 4.81 9.16
CA SER A 47 -1.14 5.00 7.74
C SER A 47 -0.41 6.34 7.55
N GLN A 48 -0.33 6.88 6.33
CA GLN A 48 0.20 8.22 6.08
C GLN A 48 -0.77 8.96 5.16
N PHE A 49 -1.16 10.19 5.51
CA PHE A 49 -2.12 10.95 4.73
C PHE A 49 -1.45 12.05 3.92
N LYS A 50 -1.06 13.16 4.57
CA LYS A 50 -0.54 14.35 3.86
C LYS A 50 0.94 14.26 3.50
N HIS A 51 1.71 13.46 4.23
CA HIS A 51 3.16 13.40 4.12
C HIS A 51 3.63 11.95 3.90
N PRO A 52 3.33 11.36 2.72
CA PRO A 52 3.75 10.00 2.40
C PRO A 52 5.28 9.91 2.32
N ILE A 53 5.82 8.73 2.55
CA ILE A 53 7.27 8.50 2.45
C ILE A 53 7.80 8.65 1.01
N VAL A 54 6.98 8.32 0.01
CA VAL A 54 7.32 8.41 -1.41
C VAL A 54 6.22 9.19 -2.14
N GLY A 55 6.61 10.20 -2.90
CA GLY A 55 5.75 11.04 -3.72
C GLY A 55 5.61 10.54 -5.16
N GLU A 56 5.50 11.47 -6.10
CA GLU A 56 5.27 11.15 -7.51
C GLU A 56 6.44 10.39 -8.14
N GLY A 57 6.11 9.44 -9.03
CA GLY A 57 7.06 8.61 -9.78
C GLY A 57 6.46 8.09 -11.07
N THR A 58 7.08 7.07 -11.67
CA THR A 58 6.64 6.54 -12.97
C THR A 58 7.04 5.08 -13.15
N VAL A 59 6.15 4.30 -13.77
CA VAL A 59 6.41 2.94 -14.25
C VAL A 59 6.33 2.93 -15.77
N VAL A 60 7.36 2.37 -16.43
CA VAL A 60 7.38 2.20 -17.89
C VAL A 60 6.93 0.79 -18.23
N LEU A 61 5.87 0.70 -19.03
CA LEU A 61 5.28 -0.55 -19.52
C LEU A 61 5.76 -0.84 -20.94
N ASP A 62 6.13 -2.10 -21.16
CA ASP A 62 6.48 -2.61 -22.48
C ASP A 62 5.21 -3.19 -23.13
N MET A 63 4.61 -2.45 -24.05
CA MET A 63 3.35 -2.80 -24.74
C MET A 63 3.65 -3.27 -26.18
N PRO A 64 2.73 -4.01 -26.83
CA PRO A 64 2.94 -4.49 -28.21
C PRO A 64 3.25 -3.37 -29.23
N ASN A 65 2.70 -2.17 -28.99
CA ASN A 65 2.81 -1.02 -29.90
C ASN A 65 3.84 0.03 -29.44
N GLY A 66 4.68 -0.28 -28.45
CA GLY A 66 5.69 0.63 -27.91
C GLY A 66 5.68 0.70 -26.39
N GLN A 67 6.35 1.71 -25.84
CA GLN A 67 6.37 1.94 -24.40
C GLN A 67 5.22 2.86 -23.96
N LYS A 68 4.68 2.58 -22.78
CA LYS A 68 3.71 3.46 -22.11
C LYS A 68 4.20 3.80 -20.72
N GLU A 69 4.22 5.09 -20.40
CA GLU A 69 4.50 5.56 -19.05
C GLU A 69 3.20 5.66 -18.25
N VAL A 70 3.24 5.17 -17.01
CA VAL A 70 2.15 5.28 -16.04
C VAL A 70 2.69 6.00 -14.82
N GLY A 71 2.07 7.13 -14.48
CA GLY A 71 2.44 7.90 -13.30
C GLY A 71 2.13 7.16 -12.01
N ILE A 72 2.99 7.34 -11.02
CA ILE A 72 2.72 7.01 -9.62
C ILE A 72 2.39 8.33 -8.93
N GLU A 73 1.28 8.37 -8.20
CA GLU A 73 0.89 9.51 -7.38
C GLU A 73 1.66 9.51 -6.05
N ARG A 74 1.75 8.34 -5.42
CA ARG A 74 2.36 8.17 -4.10
C ARG A 74 2.61 6.70 -3.77
N LEU A 75 3.53 6.47 -2.84
CA LEU A 75 3.63 5.24 -2.07
C LEU A 75 3.69 5.59 -0.58
N HIS A 76 2.84 4.95 0.23
CA HIS A 76 2.85 5.15 1.67
C HIS A 76 2.85 3.85 2.46
N LEU A 77 3.33 3.93 3.70
CA LEU A 77 3.33 2.81 4.64
C LEU A 77 2.06 2.79 5.47
N GLU A 78 1.50 1.61 5.69
CA GLU A 78 0.39 1.42 6.62
C GLU A 78 0.41 0.04 7.29
N GLN A 79 -0.50 -0.16 8.23
CA GLN A 79 -0.70 -1.44 8.91
C GLN A 79 -1.87 -2.20 8.30
N ASP A 80 -1.72 -3.50 8.07
CA ASP A 80 -2.83 -4.37 7.68
C ASP A 80 -3.77 -4.63 8.86
N ALA A 81 -5.03 -4.92 8.53
CA ALA A 81 -6.02 -5.42 9.45
C ALA A 81 -5.91 -6.95 9.62
N GLY A 82 -6.64 -7.48 10.60
CA GLY A 82 -6.81 -8.92 10.75
C GLY A 82 -7.64 -9.53 9.61
N LYS A 83 -8.20 -10.70 9.87
CA LYS A 83 -9.08 -11.43 8.95
C LYS A 83 -10.39 -11.75 9.66
N SER A 84 -11.50 -11.41 9.01
CA SER A 84 -12.84 -11.83 9.42
C SER A 84 -13.24 -13.09 8.64
N ILE A 85 -13.79 -14.08 9.32
CA ILE A 85 -14.18 -15.38 8.77
C ILE A 85 -15.63 -15.66 9.19
N HIS A 86 -16.51 -15.88 8.21
CA HIS A 86 -17.96 -15.97 8.42
C HIS A 86 -18.52 -17.39 8.19
N ASP A 87 -17.71 -18.33 7.71
CA ASP A 87 -18.12 -19.68 7.29
C ASP A 87 -17.84 -20.76 8.36
N ILE A 88 -17.17 -20.40 9.46
CA ILE A 88 -16.90 -21.32 10.59
C ILE A 88 -18.12 -21.46 11.50
N ASP A 89 -18.89 -20.39 11.69
CA ASP A 89 -20.08 -20.37 12.56
C ASP A 89 -21.22 -19.60 11.89
N PRO A 90 -22.46 -20.12 11.92
CA PRO A 90 -23.59 -19.52 11.21
C PRO A 90 -24.14 -18.23 11.85
N GLN A 91 -23.80 -17.93 13.11
CA GLN A 91 -24.33 -16.78 13.86
C GLN A 91 -23.25 -15.77 14.24
N ASN A 92 -21.97 -16.17 14.20
CA ASN A 92 -20.84 -15.38 14.66
C ASN A 92 -19.77 -15.21 13.58
N THR A 93 -19.03 -14.11 13.67
CA THR A 93 -17.83 -13.89 12.86
C THR A 93 -16.59 -14.25 13.68
N MET A 94 -15.73 -15.11 13.14
CA MET A 94 -14.44 -15.43 13.74
C MET A 94 -13.40 -14.42 13.28
N VAL A 95 -12.70 -13.79 14.22
CA VAL A 95 -11.67 -12.79 13.94
C VAL A 95 -10.29 -13.36 14.23
N ASP A 96 -9.45 -13.44 13.20
CA ASP A 96 -8.05 -13.81 13.30
C ASP A 96 -7.15 -12.56 13.20
N LEU A 97 -6.43 -12.26 14.28
CA LEU A 97 -5.56 -11.08 14.38
C LEU A 97 -4.08 -11.35 14.03
N ASN A 98 -3.72 -12.55 13.55
CA ASN A 98 -2.33 -12.89 13.20
C ASN A 98 -1.72 -11.95 12.16
N ARG A 99 -2.55 -11.38 11.28
CA ARG A 99 -2.13 -10.41 10.23
C ARG A 99 -2.17 -8.95 10.70
N SER A 100 -2.87 -8.66 11.80
CA SER A 100 -3.05 -7.28 12.25
C SER A 100 -1.70 -6.64 12.59
N GLY A 101 -1.41 -5.47 12.01
CA GLY A 101 -0.16 -4.75 12.23
C GLY A 101 0.99 -5.14 11.30
N VAL A 102 0.80 -6.11 10.39
CA VAL A 102 1.76 -6.38 9.29
C VAL A 102 1.91 -5.12 8.44
N ALA A 103 3.15 -4.80 8.05
CA ALA A 103 3.42 -3.61 7.25
C ALA A 103 2.96 -3.78 5.79
N LEU A 104 2.26 -2.78 5.26
CA LEU A 104 1.85 -2.65 3.87
C LEU A 104 2.52 -1.45 3.21
N MET A 105 2.70 -1.54 1.90
CA MET A 105 2.99 -0.41 1.03
C MET A 105 1.80 -0.20 0.09
N GLU A 106 1.06 0.88 0.27
CA GLU A 106 0.00 1.26 -0.66
C GLU A 106 0.59 2.15 -1.77
N ILE A 107 0.61 1.63 -3.00
CA ILE A 107 1.04 2.34 -4.21
C ILE A 107 -0.21 2.80 -4.97
N VAL A 108 -0.32 4.12 -5.16
CA VAL A 108 -1.43 4.72 -5.92
C VAL A 108 -0.90 5.19 -7.26
N SER A 109 -1.43 4.66 -8.37
CA SER A 109 -1.11 5.14 -9.70
C SER A 109 -1.92 6.39 -10.04
N LYS A 110 -1.40 7.22 -10.95
CA LYS A 110 -2.20 8.20 -11.67
C LYS A 110 -3.21 7.48 -12.59
N PRO A 111 -4.33 8.13 -12.95
CA PRO A 111 -5.36 7.52 -13.79
C PRO A 111 -4.91 7.51 -15.27
N ASP A 112 -3.84 6.79 -15.60
CA ASP A 112 -3.24 6.77 -16.96
C ASP A 112 -3.58 5.49 -17.75
N LEU A 113 -4.01 4.44 -17.06
CA LEU A 113 -4.42 3.16 -17.64
C LEU A 113 -5.75 3.32 -18.40
N ARG A 114 -5.83 2.77 -19.61
CA ARG A 114 -6.96 2.94 -20.56
C ARG A 114 -7.53 1.62 -21.07
N SER A 115 -6.89 0.49 -20.77
CA SER A 115 -7.40 -0.83 -21.14
C SER A 115 -7.06 -1.90 -20.10
N PRO A 116 -7.80 -3.02 -20.04
CA PRO A 116 -7.47 -4.15 -19.18
C PRO A 116 -6.09 -4.76 -19.46
N ASP A 117 -5.63 -4.73 -20.71
CA ASP A 117 -4.30 -5.23 -21.09
C ASP A 117 -3.18 -4.40 -20.47
N GLU A 118 -3.32 -3.07 -20.48
CA GLU A 118 -2.37 -2.18 -19.79
C GLU A 118 -2.34 -2.44 -18.28
N VAL A 119 -3.50 -2.67 -17.65
CA VAL A 119 -3.59 -3.02 -16.22
C VAL A 119 -2.83 -4.31 -15.94
N ASN A 120 -3.02 -5.34 -16.76
CA ASN A 120 -2.31 -6.62 -16.62
C ASN A 120 -0.78 -6.46 -16.72
N VAL A 121 -0.30 -5.68 -17.69
CA VAL A 121 1.14 -5.40 -17.85
C VAL A 121 1.67 -4.59 -16.67
N TYR A 122 0.93 -3.57 -16.21
CA TYR A 122 1.29 -2.75 -15.04
C TYR A 122 1.46 -3.57 -13.77
N ILE A 123 0.47 -4.41 -13.42
CA ILE A 123 0.54 -5.26 -12.23
C ILE A 123 1.69 -6.27 -12.32
N LYS A 124 1.93 -6.85 -13.51
CA LYS A 124 3.07 -7.76 -13.72
C LYS A 124 4.40 -7.05 -13.54
N LYS A 125 4.55 -5.82 -14.07
CA LYS A 125 5.76 -5.01 -13.97
C LYS A 125 6.05 -4.59 -12.52
N LEU A 126 5.02 -4.26 -11.74
CA LEU A 126 5.18 -3.96 -10.31
C LEU A 126 5.63 -5.17 -9.47
N ARG A 127 5.29 -6.38 -9.90
CA ARG A 127 5.62 -7.62 -9.18
C ARG A 127 7.04 -8.13 -9.45
N SER A 128 7.58 -7.88 -10.64
CA SER A 128 8.89 -8.38 -11.10
C SER A 128 10.06 -7.57 -10.53
#